data_AF-A0A2E1TK26-F1
#
_entry.id   AF-A0A2E1TK26-F1
#
_cell.length_a   1.000
_cell.length_b   1.000
_cell.length_c   1.000
_cell.angle_alpha   90.00
_cell.angle_beta   90.00
_cell.angle_gamma   90.00
#
_symmetry.space_group_name_H-M   'P 1'
#
loop_
_entity.id
_entity.type
_entity.pdbx_description
1 polymer ?
#
loop_
_entity_poly.entity_id
_entity_poly.type
_entity_poly.pdbx_seq_one_letter_code
_entity_poly.pdbx_strand_id
1 'polypeptide(L)'
;MLDRRDVVKTLLKDRGDLLVVAGLGASAWDITAAGDNDLNFPLWGGMGGAVTVGLGLALAQPTRSVLVITGDGEMLMGLGSLATLAVSTPKNLSVVVLDNERYGETGSQKTHTAFGVDLVSIAKGCGFCRLRLVHSQGQVSLLREDIHKINGCLFSVIKISDTNADLVLPPRDGTELKNRFRKKLLGKLAMHQN
;
A
#
# COMPACT_ATOMS: atom_id res chain seq x y z
N MET A 1 -12.74 -15.27 -3.88
CA MET A 1 -12.15 -13.95 -3.60
C MET A 1 -11.66 -13.94 -2.17
N LEU A 2 -10.56 -13.25 -1.88
CA LEU A 2 -9.96 -13.21 -0.54
C LEU A 2 -10.64 -12.16 0.34
N ASP A 3 -10.76 -12.42 1.65
CA ASP A 3 -11.22 -11.39 2.57
C ASP A 3 -10.15 -10.29 2.73
N ARG A 4 -10.57 -9.04 2.57
CA ARG A 4 -9.68 -7.89 2.57
C ARG A 4 -8.94 -7.70 3.90
N ARG A 5 -9.63 -7.86 5.03
CA ARG A 5 -9.05 -7.68 6.38
C ARG A 5 -8.04 -8.78 6.67
N ASP A 6 -8.36 -10.01 6.32
CA ASP A 6 -7.45 -11.14 6.49
C ASP A 6 -6.20 -11.02 5.62
N VAL A 7 -6.33 -10.52 4.39
CA VAL A 7 -5.19 -10.20 3.52
C VAL A 7 -4.27 -9.19 4.20
N VAL A 8 -4.79 -8.02 4.60
CA VAL A 8 -3.95 -6.96 5.19
C VAL A 8 -3.34 -7.40 6.52
N LYS A 9 -4.11 -8.11 7.37
CA LYS A 9 -3.61 -8.70 8.60
C LYS A 9 -2.47 -9.69 8.34
N THR A 10 -2.57 -10.50 7.29
CA THR A 10 -1.52 -11.44 6.90
C THR A 10 -0.27 -10.68 6.44
N LEU A 11 -0.41 -9.71 5.54
CA LEU A 11 0.71 -8.91 5.03
C LEU A 11 1.47 -8.18 6.14
N LEU A 12 0.77 -7.72 7.19
CA LEU A 12 1.33 -6.96 8.31
C LEU A 12 1.67 -7.80 9.54
N LYS A 13 1.43 -9.12 9.52
CA LYS A 13 1.82 -10.01 10.62
C LYS A 13 3.34 -9.92 10.85
N ASP A 14 3.76 -9.85 12.12
CA ASP A 14 5.17 -9.81 12.56
C ASP A 14 6.06 -8.81 11.77
N ARG A 15 5.49 -7.67 11.39
CA ARG A 15 6.08 -6.69 10.46
C ARG A 15 7.34 -5.96 10.92
N GLY A 16 7.74 -6.10 12.18
CA GLY A 16 8.92 -5.44 12.72
C GLY A 16 8.94 -3.93 12.42
N ASP A 17 9.92 -3.50 11.63
CA ASP A 17 10.18 -2.11 11.28
C ASP A 17 9.70 -1.75 9.86
N LEU A 18 8.86 -2.57 9.22
CA LEU A 18 8.24 -2.27 7.93
C LEU A 18 7.52 -0.91 7.94
N LEU A 19 7.84 -0.07 6.96
CA LEU A 19 7.22 1.23 6.75
C LEU A 19 5.99 1.07 5.86
N VAL A 20 4.81 1.48 6.33
CA VAL A 20 3.56 1.25 5.61
C VAL A 20 2.91 2.57 5.22
N VAL A 21 2.62 2.73 3.93
CA VAL A 21 1.79 3.80 3.40
C VAL A 21 0.47 3.17 2.95
N ALA A 22 -0.65 3.65 3.47
CA ALA A 22 -1.95 3.24 2.98
C ALA A 22 -2.57 4.33 2.12
N GLY A 23 -3.14 3.87 1.02
CA GLY A 23 -4.00 4.63 0.15
C GLY A 23 -5.28 5.13 0.81
N LEU A 24 -5.94 6.07 0.14
CA LEU A 24 -7.21 6.65 0.56
C LEU A 24 -8.32 5.58 0.59
N GLY A 25 -9.13 5.60 1.66
CA GLY A 25 -10.28 4.71 1.82
C GLY A 25 -9.93 3.41 2.54
N ALA A 26 -10.54 2.30 2.10
CA ALA A 26 -10.46 0.97 2.71
C ALA A 26 -9.07 0.59 3.26
N SER A 27 -8.01 0.77 2.46
CA SER A 27 -6.65 0.42 2.85
C SER A 27 -6.16 1.14 4.12
N ALA A 28 -6.57 2.39 4.34
CA ALA A 28 -6.23 3.13 5.56
C ALA A 28 -6.91 2.53 6.80
N TRP A 29 -8.15 2.08 6.67
CA TRP A 29 -8.88 1.39 7.72
C TRP A 29 -8.25 0.02 8.00
N ASP A 30 -7.86 -0.67 6.94
CA ASP A 30 -7.33 -2.04 6.98
C ASP A 30 -6.01 -2.13 7.73
N ILE A 31 -5.07 -1.23 7.45
CA ILE A 31 -3.80 -1.20 8.20
C ILE A 31 -3.99 -0.83 9.67
N THR A 32 -5.04 -0.07 9.99
CA THR A 32 -5.36 0.35 11.37
C THR A 32 -5.97 -0.82 12.15
N ALA A 33 -6.92 -1.57 11.58
CA ALA A 33 -7.47 -2.75 12.28
C ALA A 33 -6.52 -3.95 12.31
N ALA A 34 -5.56 -4.03 11.39
CA ALA A 34 -4.47 -5.00 11.48
C ALA A 34 -3.50 -4.71 12.66
N GLY A 35 -3.73 -3.61 13.40
CA GLY A 35 -2.93 -3.14 14.52
C GLY A 35 -2.32 -1.78 14.21
N ASP A 36 -2.91 -0.71 14.76
CA ASP A 36 -2.38 0.63 14.61
C ASP A 36 -0.95 0.71 15.14
N ASN A 37 -0.13 1.52 14.47
CA ASN A 37 1.29 1.61 14.73
C ASN A 37 1.84 2.92 14.17
N ASP A 38 2.83 3.47 14.85
CA ASP A 38 3.44 4.74 14.46
C ASP A 38 4.06 4.70 13.05
N LEU A 39 4.47 3.54 12.53
CA LEU A 39 4.97 3.36 11.16
C LEU A 39 3.87 3.08 10.12
N ASN A 40 2.61 3.36 10.46
CA ASN A 40 1.49 3.42 9.52
C ASN A 40 1.25 4.88 9.11
N PHE A 41 1.31 5.16 7.82
CA PHE A 41 0.95 6.45 7.24
C PHE A 41 -0.28 6.31 6.32
N PRO A 42 -1.50 6.39 6.87
CA PRO A 42 -2.72 6.41 6.10
C PRO A 42 -2.95 7.78 5.45
N LEU A 43 -3.21 7.79 4.14
CA LEU A 43 -3.55 9.02 3.43
C LEU A 43 -5.04 9.34 3.57
N TRP A 44 -5.33 10.48 4.20
CA TRP A 44 -6.68 11.02 4.33
C TRP A 44 -7.15 11.87 3.14
N GLY A 45 -6.26 12.15 2.18
CA GLY A 45 -6.55 12.91 0.98
C GLY A 45 -5.47 12.69 -0.08
N GLY A 46 -5.80 13.06 -1.33
CA GLY A 46 -4.90 12.89 -2.47
C GLY A 46 -4.92 11.47 -3.05
N MET A 47 -6.10 11.02 -3.50
CA MET A 47 -6.24 9.75 -4.21
C MET A 47 -5.29 9.71 -5.42
N GLY A 48 -4.52 8.64 -5.52
CA GLY A 48 -3.45 8.45 -6.52
C GLY A 48 -2.06 8.79 -5.98
N GLY A 49 -1.95 9.28 -4.73
CA GLY A 49 -0.70 9.71 -4.12
C GLY A 49 0.11 8.62 -3.41
N ALA A 50 -0.51 7.49 -3.02
CA ALA A 50 0.13 6.49 -2.17
C ALA A 50 1.45 5.95 -2.72
N VAL A 51 1.50 5.63 -4.01
CA VAL A 51 2.71 5.10 -4.67
C VAL A 51 3.82 6.14 -4.68
N THR A 52 3.51 7.41 -4.96
CA THR A 52 4.50 8.50 -4.98
C THR A 52 5.07 8.77 -3.59
N VAL A 53 4.23 8.76 -2.56
CA VAL A 53 4.66 8.88 -1.15
C VAL A 53 5.56 7.70 -0.77
N GLY A 54 5.16 6.47 -1.13
CA GLY A 54 5.95 5.27 -0.92
C GLY A 54 7.31 5.32 -1.62
N LEU A 55 7.38 5.82 -2.85
CA LEU A 55 8.63 6.02 -3.58
C LEU A 55 9.55 7.01 -2.87
N GLY A 56 9.04 8.18 -2.49
CA GLY A 56 9.83 9.18 -1.75
C GLY A 56 10.40 8.60 -0.46
N LEU A 57 9.60 7.81 0.27
CA LEU A 57 10.04 7.15 1.49
C LEU A 57 11.09 6.06 1.24
N ALA A 58 10.91 5.25 0.21
CA ALA A 58 11.86 4.20 -0.17
C ALA A 58 13.23 4.77 -0.54
N LEU A 59 13.25 5.89 -1.28
CA LEU A 59 14.47 6.63 -1.63
C LEU A 59 15.12 7.26 -0.40
N ALA A 60 14.34 7.80 0.54
CA ALA A 60 14.85 8.41 1.76
C ALA A 60 15.34 7.40 2.80
N GLN A 61 14.86 6.15 2.75
CA GLN A 61 15.13 5.09 3.73
C GLN A 61 15.58 3.79 3.04
N PRO A 62 16.70 3.79 2.29
CA PRO A 62 17.09 2.70 1.39
C PRO A 62 17.37 1.36 2.10
N THR A 63 17.58 1.36 3.41
CA THR A 63 17.88 0.18 4.24
C THR A 63 16.65 -0.41 4.94
N ARG A 64 15.45 0.16 4.71
CA ARG A 64 14.20 -0.29 5.33
C ARG A 64 13.18 -0.66 4.28
N SER A 65 12.46 -1.76 4.47
CA SER A 65 11.36 -2.13 3.58
C SER A 65 10.21 -1.14 3.68
N VAL A 66 9.63 -0.80 2.53
CA VAL A 66 8.47 0.06 2.39
C VAL A 66 7.37 -0.71 1.66
N LEU A 67 6.17 -0.68 2.22
CA LEU A 67 4.97 -1.26 1.66
C LEU A 67 3.93 -0.16 1.42
N VAL A 68 3.48 -0.04 0.16
CA VAL A 68 2.27 0.70 -0.19
C VAL A 68 1.12 -0.31 -0.28
N ILE A 69 0.05 -0.09 0.47
CA ILE A 69 -1.22 -0.82 0.31
C ILE A 69 -2.27 0.17 -0.18
N THR A 70 -2.87 -0.09 -1.34
CA THR A 70 -3.86 0.82 -1.95
C THR A 70 -4.99 0.02 -2.61
N GLY A 71 -6.09 0.68 -2.97
CA GLY A 71 -7.17 0.08 -3.75
C GLY A 71 -6.92 0.20 -5.25
N ASP A 72 -7.58 -0.63 -6.05
CA ASP A 72 -7.58 -0.54 -7.52
C ASP A 72 -8.08 0.81 -8.03
N GLY A 73 -9.16 1.35 -7.44
CA GLY A 73 -9.68 2.67 -7.79
C GLY A 73 -8.66 3.79 -7.59
N GLU A 74 -7.89 3.74 -6.50
CA GLU A 74 -6.83 4.73 -6.26
C GLU A 74 -5.65 4.51 -7.20
N MET A 75 -5.24 3.26 -7.41
CA MET A 75 -4.16 2.95 -8.32
C MET A 75 -4.45 3.46 -9.74
N LEU A 76 -5.71 3.35 -10.18
CA LEU A 76 -6.18 3.89 -11.46
C LEU A 76 -6.02 5.43 -11.54
N MET A 77 -6.26 6.16 -10.45
CA MET A 77 -6.03 7.61 -10.42
C MET A 77 -4.54 7.97 -10.41
N GLY A 78 -3.71 7.14 -9.80
CA GLY A 78 -2.27 7.31 -9.70
C GLY A 78 -1.45 6.62 -10.79
N LEU A 79 -2.05 6.19 -11.91
CA LEU A 79 -1.40 5.32 -12.91
C LEU A 79 -0.02 5.80 -13.38
N GLY A 80 0.15 7.10 -13.58
CA GLY A 80 1.42 7.69 -14.02
C GLY A 80 2.60 7.43 -13.05
N SER A 81 2.32 7.21 -11.77
CA SER A 81 3.34 6.87 -10.77
C SER A 81 4.04 5.54 -11.05
N LEU A 82 3.39 4.61 -11.78
CA LEU A 82 4.00 3.34 -12.18
C LEU A 82 5.16 3.54 -13.13
N ALA A 83 5.05 4.50 -14.07
CA ALA A 83 6.14 4.82 -14.98
C ALA A 83 7.36 5.37 -14.21
N THR A 84 7.14 6.30 -13.28
CA THR A 84 8.22 6.83 -12.43
C THR A 84 8.84 5.73 -11.57
N LEU A 85 8.03 4.90 -10.93
CA LEU A 85 8.51 3.81 -10.08
C LEU A 85 9.31 2.76 -10.86
N ALA A 86 8.88 2.44 -12.08
CA ALA A 86 9.58 1.51 -12.97
C ALA A 86 10.92 2.05 -13.48
N VAL A 87 11.12 3.37 -13.51
CA VAL A 87 12.41 3.98 -13.83
C VAL A 87 13.30 4.05 -12.58
N SER A 88 12.75 4.48 -11.44
CA SER A 88 13.53 4.62 -10.20
C SER A 88 13.95 3.29 -9.57
N THR A 89 13.15 2.23 -9.73
CA THR A 89 13.41 0.85 -9.28
C THR A 89 14.06 0.70 -7.88
N PRO A 90 13.54 1.35 -6.82
CA PRO A 90 14.09 1.21 -5.49
C PRO A 90 14.07 -0.25 -5.02
N LYS A 91 15.14 -0.70 -4.35
CA LYS A 91 15.30 -2.11 -3.97
C LYS A 91 14.38 -2.56 -2.82
N ASN A 92 13.73 -1.61 -2.16
CA ASN A 92 13.05 -1.79 -0.89
C ASN A 92 11.56 -1.40 -0.93
N LEU A 93 10.95 -1.23 -2.11
CA LEU A 93 9.53 -0.83 -2.23
C LEU A 93 8.67 -1.96 -2.81
N SER A 94 7.58 -2.26 -2.12
CA SER A 94 6.49 -3.09 -2.64
C SER A 94 5.19 -2.27 -2.72
N VAL A 95 4.49 -2.37 -3.84
CA VAL A 95 3.15 -1.82 -4.05
C VAL A 95 2.16 -2.97 -4.14
N VAL A 96 1.17 -2.98 -3.25
CA VAL A 96 0.10 -3.97 -3.20
C VAL A 96 -1.23 -3.28 -3.44
N VAL A 97 -1.89 -3.67 -4.51
CA VAL A 97 -3.23 -3.21 -4.89
C VAL A 97 -4.25 -4.24 -4.44
N LEU A 98 -5.18 -3.82 -3.59
CA LEU A 98 -6.36 -4.57 -3.19
C LEU A 98 -7.47 -4.29 -4.20
N ASP A 99 -7.74 -5.26 -5.07
CA ASP A 99 -8.65 -5.10 -6.21
C ASP A 99 -9.96 -5.86 -5.97
N ASN A 100 -10.96 -5.10 -5.52
CA ASN A 100 -12.36 -5.53 -5.37
C ASN A 100 -13.23 -5.05 -6.55
N GLU A 101 -12.64 -4.42 -7.57
CA GLU A 101 -13.31 -3.88 -8.74
C GLU A 101 -14.35 -2.78 -8.44
N ARG A 102 -14.26 -2.11 -7.28
CA ARG A 102 -15.28 -1.16 -6.81
C ARG A 102 -14.73 0.02 -6.00
N TYR A 103 -15.34 1.19 -6.20
CA TYR A 103 -15.19 2.33 -5.30
C TYR A 103 -16.03 2.16 -4.04
N GLY A 104 -15.54 1.39 -3.07
CA GLY A 104 -16.30 0.97 -1.87
C GLY A 104 -16.75 2.11 -0.94
N GLU A 105 -16.05 3.25 -0.93
CA GLU A 105 -16.34 4.35 0.01
C GLU A 105 -17.40 5.34 -0.50
N THR A 106 -17.76 5.27 -1.78
CA THR A 106 -18.69 6.24 -2.39
C THR A 106 -20.07 5.62 -2.59
N GLY A 107 -20.22 4.75 -3.59
CA GLY A 107 -21.47 4.05 -3.88
C GLY A 107 -21.25 2.69 -4.53
N SER A 108 -20.07 2.11 -4.34
CA SER A 108 -19.69 0.81 -4.87
C SER A 108 -19.80 0.69 -6.40
N GLN A 109 -19.61 1.81 -7.10
CA GLN A 109 -19.52 1.82 -8.56
C GLN A 109 -18.34 0.97 -9.00
N LYS A 110 -18.53 0.25 -10.11
CA LYS A 110 -17.47 -0.55 -10.70
C LYS A 110 -16.29 0.34 -11.11
N THR A 111 -15.08 -0.08 -10.76
CA THR A 111 -13.85 0.54 -11.26
C THR A 111 -13.55 0.03 -12.66
N HIS A 112 -12.52 0.57 -13.30
CA HIS A 112 -12.10 0.13 -14.63
C HIS A 112 -11.58 -1.33 -14.65
N THR A 113 -11.10 -1.87 -13.52
CA THR A 113 -10.65 -3.27 -13.45
C THR A 113 -11.82 -4.24 -13.61
N ALA A 114 -13.04 -3.85 -13.20
CA ALA A 114 -14.28 -4.60 -13.46
C ALA A 114 -14.62 -4.77 -14.95
N PHE A 115 -14.01 -3.97 -15.81
CA PHE A 115 -14.25 -3.92 -17.26
C PHE A 115 -13.04 -4.41 -18.06
N GLY A 116 -12.08 -5.07 -17.42
CA GLY A 116 -10.95 -5.73 -18.09
C GLY A 116 -9.65 -4.93 -18.10
N VAL A 117 -9.56 -3.79 -17.40
CA VAL A 117 -8.28 -3.11 -17.20
C VAL A 117 -7.38 -3.94 -16.29
N ASP A 118 -6.27 -4.45 -16.82
CA ASP A 118 -5.31 -5.27 -16.10
C ASP A 118 -4.11 -4.43 -15.60
N LEU A 119 -4.13 -4.11 -14.30
CA LEU A 119 -3.06 -3.35 -13.65
C LEU A 119 -1.70 -4.08 -13.66
N VAL A 120 -1.66 -5.40 -13.66
CA VAL A 120 -0.40 -6.16 -13.74
C VAL A 120 0.21 -6.01 -15.13
N SER A 121 -0.61 -6.12 -16.18
CA SER A 121 -0.17 -5.89 -17.55
C SER A 121 0.28 -4.45 -17.79
N ILE A 122 -0.40 -3.46 -17.20
CA ILE A 122 0.04 -2.06 -17.23
C ILE A 122 1.40 -1.90 -16.56
N ALA A 123 1.56 -2.40 -15.33
CA ALA A 123 2.84 -2.34 -14.63
C ALA A 123 3.96 -3.04 -15.41
N LYS A 124 3.67 -4.19 -16.04
CA LYS A 124 4.61 -4.85 -16.97
C LYS A 124 5.01 -3.92 -18.12
N GLY A 125 4.04 -3.25 -18.75
CA GLY A 125 4.28 -2.28 -19.83
C GLY A 125 5.11 -1.07 -19.40
N CYS A 126 5.04 -0.68 -18.12
CA CYS A 126 5.90 0.36 -17.56
C CYS A 126 7.35 -0.10 -17.32
N GLY A 127 7.63 -1.41 -17.30
CA GLY A 127 8.97 -1.97 -17.12
C GLY A 127 9.24 -2.68 -15.79
N PHE A 128 8.20 -3.02 -15.02
CA PHE A 128 8.39 -3.78 -13.78
C PHE A 128 8.84 -5.22 -14.04
N CYS A 129 9.90 -5.66 -13.35
CA CYS A 129 10.42 -7.03 -13.44
C CYS A 129 9.82 -7.99 -12.40
N ARG A 130 9.38 -7.47 -11.24
CA ARG A 130 8.75 -8.29 -10.18
C ARG A 130 7.27 -7.95 -10.11
N LEU A 131 6.46 -8.88 -10.61
CA LEU A 131 5.01 -8.77 -10.67
C LEU A 131 4.34 -9.97 -10.02
N ARG A 132 3.20 -9.75 -9.38
CA ARG A 132 2.37 -10.81 -8.76
C ARG A 132 0.89 -10.52 -8.94
N LEU A 133 0.15 -11.46 -9.51
CA LEU A 133 -1.30 -11.52 -9.43
C LEU A 133 -1.68 -12.60 -8.40
N VAL A 134 -2.44 -12.22 -7.38
CA VAL A 134 -2.73 -13.04 -6.20
C VAL A 134 -4.22 -13.31 -6.09
N HIS A 135 -4.57 -14.58 -5.94
CA HIS A 135 -5.95 -15.07 -5.83
C HIS A 135 -6.18 -16.01 -4.64
N SER A 136 -5.12 -16.47 -3.97
CA SER A 136 -5.22 -17.43 -2.87
C SER A 136 -4.43 -17.00 -1.63
N GLN A 137 -4.85 -17.49 -0.46
CA GLN A 137 -4.20 -17.16 0.81
C GLN A 137 -2.76 -17.67 0.90
N GLY A 138 -2.45 -18.79 0.25
CA GLY A 138 -1.07 -19.28 0.14
C GLY A 138 -0.17 -18.29 -0.62
N GLN A 139 -0.69 -17.68 -1.70
CA GLN A 139 0.03 -16.65 -2.44
C GLN A 139 0.21 -15.36 -1.63
N VAL A 140 -0.77 -14.98 -0.79
CA VAL A 140 -0.63 -13.84 0.15
C VAL A 140 0.52 -14.09 1.14
N SER A 141 0.65 -15.33 1.63
CA SER A 141 1.72 -15.71 2.56
C SER A 141 3.10 -15.60 1.92
N LEU A 142 3.25 -16.07 0.68
CA LEU A 142 4.49 -15.92 -0.10
C LEU A 142 4.79 -14.44 -0.42
N LEU A 143 3.76 -13.68 -0.77
CA LEU A 143 3.89 -12.24 -1.03
C LEU A 143 4.37 -11.48 0.21
N ARG A 144 3.86 -11.82 1.41
CA ARG A 144 4.34 -11.27 2.68
C ARG A 144 5.85 -11.50 2.84
N GLU A 145 6.33 -12.72 2.60
CA GLU A 145 7.77 -13.01 2.71
C GLU A 145 8.61 -12.16 1.76
N ASP A 146 8.12 -11.91 0.54
CA ASP A 146 8.79 -11.05 -0.45
C ASP A 146 8.81 -9.58 -0.01
N ILE A 147 7.70 -9.06 0.55
CA ILE A 147 7.56 -7.66 1.02
C ILE A 147 8.51 -7.35 2.18
N HIS A 148 8.72 -8.32 3.07
CA HIS A 148 9.55 -8.15 4.26
C HIS A 148 11.04 -8.25 3.95
N LYS A 149 11.43 -8.49 2.68
CA LYS A 149 12.81 -8.54 2.21
C LYS A 149 13.12 -7.35 1.30
N ILE A 150 14.34 -6.82 1.37
CA ILE A 150 14.85 -5.84 0.41
C ILE A 150 15.35 -6.59 -0.83
N ASN A 151 14.43 -6.91 -1.75
CA ASN A 151 14.70 -7.77 -2.90
C ASN A 151 14.24 -7.19 -4.25
N GLY A 152 14.22 -5.86 -4.38
CA GLY A 152 13.81 -5.18 -5.60
C GLY A 152 12.37 -4.68 -5.55
N CYS A 153 12.07 -3.72 -6.44
CA CYS A 153 10.76 -3.12 -6.58
C CYS A 153 9.72 -4.17 -7.02
N LEU A 154 8.66 -4.34 -6.24
CA LEU A 154 7.60 -5.33 -6.45
C LEU A 154 6.26 -4.62 -6.66
N PHE A 155 5.50 -5.03 -7.67
CA PHE A 155 4.11 -4.62 -7.85
C PHE A 155 3.20 -5.85 -7.82
N SER A 156 2.16 -5.81 -6.99
CA SER A 156 1.22 -6.90 -6.82
C SER A 156 -0.22 -6.42 -6.85
N VAL A 157 -1.09 -7.19 -7.49
CA VAL A 157 -2.54 -7.06 -7.43
C VAL A 157 -3.11 -8.27 -6.71
N ILE A 158 -3.93 -8.05 -5.69
CA ILE A 158 -4.62 -9.09 -4.94
C ILE A 158 -6.11 -8.96 -5.19
N LYS A 159 -6.72 -10.02 -5.72
CA LYS A 159 -8.18 -10.07 -5.92
C LYS A 159 -8.88 -10.36 -4.59
N ILE A 160 -9.67 -9.41 -4.14
CA ILE A 160 -10.38 -9.46 -2.86
C ILE A 160 -11.90 -9.39 -3.07
N SER A 161 -12.66 -9.79 -2.06
CA SER A 161 -14.12 -9.62 -2.06
C SER A 161 -14.49 -8.16 -1.85
N ASP A 162 -15.69 -7.78 -2.28
CA ASP A 162 -16.31 -6.47 -2.02
C ASP A 162 -17.06 -6.43 -0.68
N THR A 163 -16.74 -7.36 0.23
CA THR A 163 -17.35 -7.42 1.56
C THR A 163 -17.01 -6.16 2.36
N ASN A 164 -18.05 -5.51 2.89
CA ASN A 164 -17.88 -4.41 3.82
C ASN A 164 -17.41 -4.95 5.17
N ALA A 165 -16.44 -4.26 5.75
CA ALA A 165 -15.95 -4.51 7.10
C ALA A 165 -16.20 -3.28 7.96
N ASP A 166 -16.31 -3.47 9.27
CA ASP A 166 -16.47 -2.37 10.22
C ASP A 166 -15.38 -1.32 10.05
N LEU A 167 -15.75 -0.04 10.20
CA LEU A 167 -14.80 1.06 10.09
C LEU A 167 -13.89 1.09 11.32
N VAL A 168 -12.58 1.08 11.08
CA VAL A 168 -11.56 1.28 12.12
C VAL A 168 -10.69 2.43 11.65
N LEU A 169 -11.04 3.63 12.11
CA LEU A 169 -10.48 4.87 11.59
C LEU A 169 -9.16 5.19 12.31
N PRO A 170 -8.05 5.46 11.61
CA PRO A 170 -6.89 6.11 12.19
C PRO A 170 -7.25 7.55 12.63
N PRO A 171 -6.35 8.26 13.34
CA PRO A 171 -6.54 9.69 13.59
C PRO A 171 -6.73 10.47 12.29
N ARG A 172 -7.75 11.32 12.23
CA ARG A 172 -8.04 12.19 11.07
C ARG A 172 -7.24 13.50 11.13
N ASP A 173 -5.97 13.40 11.47
CA ASP A 173 -5.06 14.54 11.59
C ASP A 173 -3.73 14.21 10.88
N GLY A 174 -3.50 14.86 9.73
CA GLY A 174 -2.28 14.66 8.96
C GLY A 174 -1.01 15.12 9.68
N THR A 175 -1.11 16.10 10.57
CA THR A 175 0.02 16.55 11.41
C THR A 175 0.37 15.46 12.42
N GLU A 176 -0.62 14.89 13.10
CA GLU A 176 -0.41 13.79 14.05
C GLU A 176 0.22 12.58 13.35
N LEU A 177 -0.37 12.12 12.24
CA LEU A 177 0.10 10.95 11.49
C LEU A 177 1.53 11.14 10.98
N LYS A 178 1.86 12.32 10.44
CA LYS A 178 3.21 12.66 9.99
C LYS A 178 4.18 12.68 11.17
N ASN A 179 3.80 13.30 12.29
CA ASN A 179 4.67 13.48 13.44
C ASN A 179 4.97 12.15 14.14
N ARG A 180 3.97 11.29 14.37
CA ARG A 180 4.18 9.96 14.98
C ARG A 180 5.10 9.10 14.11
N PHE A 181 4.88 9.12 12.80
CA PHE A 181 5.70 8.39 11.83
C PHE A 181 7.15 8.87 11.85
N ARG A 182 7.37 10.18 11.72
CA ARG A 182 8.72 10.77 11.76
C ARG A 182 9.42 10.48 13.09
N LYS A 183 8.73 10.63 14.22
CA LYS A 183 9.29 10.36 15.54
C LYS A 183 9.71 8.90 15.69
N LYS A 184 8.91 7.96 15.19
CA LYS A 184 9.24 6.53 15.24
C LYS A 184 10.34 6.14 14.24
N LEU A 185 10.35 6.77 13.07
CA LEU A 185 11.33 6.53 12.00
C LEU A 185 12.71 7.10 12.35
N LEU A 186 12.77 8.36 12.79
CA LEU A 186 14.00 9.15 12.91
C LEU A 186 14.41 9.40 14.38
N GLY A 187 13.61 8.95 15.35
CA GLY A 187 13.82 9.19 16.77
C GLY A 187 13.33 10.57 17.25
N LYS A 188 13.41 10.79 18.56
CA LYS A 188 12.90 12.03 19.20
C LYS A 188 13.65 13.29 18.74
N LEU A 189 14.94 13.19 18.42
CA LEU A 189 15.76 14.33 18.00
C LEU A 189 15.29 14.94 16.66
N ALA A 190 14.73 14.12 15.76
CA ALA A 190 14.18 14.59 14.50
C ALA A 190 12.88 15.42 14.63
N MET A 191 12.33 15.50 15.85
CA MET A 191 11.21 16.39 16.18
C MET A 191 11.70 17.74 16.73
N HIS A 192 13.00 17.90 16.99
CA HIS A 192 13.56 19.04 17.74
C HIS A 192 14.74 19.72 17.03
N GLN A 193 15.06 19.37 15.78
CA GLN A 193 16.15 20.01 15.05
C GLN A 193 15.65 21.05 14.02
N ASN A 194 16.00 22.30 14.39
CA ASN A 194 16.44 23.49 13.63
C ASN A 194 15.76 23.82 12.30
#